data_AF-A0AAE1B0Z9-F1
#
_entry.id   AF-A0AAE1B0Z9-F1
#
_cell.length_a   1.000
_cell.length_b   1.000
_cell.length_c   1.000
_cell.angle_alpha   90.00
_cell.angle_beta   90.00
_cell.angle_gamma   90.00
#
_symmetry.space_group_name_H-M   'P 1'
#
loop_
_entity.id
_entity.type
_entity.pdbx_description
1 polymer ?
#
loop_
_entity_poly.entity_id
_entity_poly.type
_entity_poly.pdbx_seq_one_letter_code
_entity_poly.pdbx_strand_id
1 'polypeptide(L)'
;MRIRRKTNRRMVDGLNAIRFYGSGAHHRRGILRGRECKEKRGGWGGEVYVPYRLNQIFIMGVFLGLFLLSTLTCALAKISLDMRVTPSVVDPTKTKNVTVSCVAVQYDYEKKENISSLRIFKNYETGWRLVAQITDLEPNDVYVTDESITSQTGNIIRQRNIVGRLAISWYPASSDTLGQYKCLSSSYTTTQNQIYTKMTTISLGSQLDALAVLRLMKNDRDEVTEKLAEITEKAERYQEDLQKSVDEDLASLKGELINLESELNETLINQDNQFGQLKEEIVRILEKSNQENVAKLEELDKRMQKSLDRGFLLLWPRGTYALPKPTTGCPSSAGVAWEKGWRKQHTESVDRNKDQVSEGNHLAAPVRLIDPNQNNYVYQRFCVKTDSVSPGPTWPTGTYCISKRGQCPAFFKEGSIKWDEHTSGGLSASHGVLPDGQYSMSNTTIVYCCRDDGPADEPIYLPRAQPFYLYRHGGQCQQVDGMSVSEETIRFDTQKINNGDAATGKHPDVLLNNVVIYLCYYEQE
;
A
#
# COMPACT_ATOMS: atom_id res chain seq x y z
N MET A 1 -17.34 30.81 23.76
CA MET A 1 -18.43 29.83 23.58
C MET A 1 -17.79 28.47 23.26
N ARG A 2 -18.07 27.43 24.06
CA ARG A 2 -17.80 25.99 23.74
C ARG A 2 -18.58 25.64 22.45
N ILE A 3 -18.22 24.67 21.60
CA ILE A 3 -18.32 23.20 21.81
C ILE A 3 -17.59 22.42 20.69
N ARG A 4 -16.69 21.53 21.13
CA ARG A 4 -16.33 20.13 20.72
C ARG A 4 -16.48 19.54 19.29
N ARG A 5 -15.36 18.87 18.90
CA ARG A 5 -15.12 17.43 18.51
C ARG A 5 -15.71 16.93 17.17
N LYS A 6 -15.11 16.00 16.41
CA LYS A 6 -14.13 14.92 16.67
C LYS A 6 -13.66 14.32 15.31
N THR A 7 -12.37 14.02 15.15
CA THR A 7 -11.74 12.97 14.29
C THR A 7 -10.26 12.90 14.76
N ASN A 8 -9.48 11.82 14.78
CA ASN A 8 -9.56 10.49 14.19
C ASN A 8 -8.72 9.47 15.02
N ARG A 9 -8.89 8.20 14.64
CA ARG A 9 -8.42 6.90 15.17
C ARG A 9 -6.94 6.74 15.57
N ARG A 10 -6.71 5.80 16.50
CA ARG A 10 -5.44 5.08 16.78
C ARG A 10 -5.73 3.62 17.22
N MET A 11 -4.68 2.80 17.13
CA MET A 11 -4.49 1.37 17.53
C MET A 11 -5.02 0.36 16.50
N VAL A 12 -4.23 -0.55 15.90
CA VAL A 12 -3.15 -1.50 16.32
C VAL A 12 -3.67 -2.61 17.24
N ASP A 13 -3.80 -3.81 16.65
CA ASP A 13 -3.80 -5.18 17.22
C ASP A 13 -3.27 -6.10 16.09
N GLY A 14 -2.51 -7.18 16.23
CA GLY A 14 -2.15 -8.00 17.38
C GLY A 14 -2.70 -9.43 17.28
N LEU A 15 -1.82 -10.45 17.17
CA LEU A 15 -2.00 -11.92 17.40
C LEU A 15 -2.47 -12.80 16.20
N ASN A 16 -1.68 -13.78 15.70
CA ASN A 16 -1.35 -15.15 16.21
C ASN A 16 -2.57 -16.09 16.31
N ALA A 17 -2.61 -17.39 15.97
CA ALA A 17 -1.70 -18.40 15.42
C ALA A 17 -2.47 -19.75 15.18
N ILE A 18 -1.76 -20.79 14.69
CA ILE A 18 -2.02 -22.28 14.79
C ILE A 18 -2.89 -22.91 13.66
N ARG A 19 -2.41 -23.74 12.70
CA ARG A 19 -1.74 -25.08 12.60
C ARG A 19 -2.60 -26.33 12.92
N PHE A 20 -2.68 -27.28 11.97
CA PHE A 20 -2.28 -28.73 12.01
C PHE A 20 -2.83 -29.44 10.73
N TYR A 21 -1.99 -29.79 9.74
CA TYR A 21 -1.32 -31.09 9.43
C TYR A 21 -2.19 -32.23 8.86
N GLY A 22 -1.76 -32.79 7.72
CA GLY A 22 -2.16 -34.13 7.24
C GLY A 22 -1.88 -34.41 5.75
N SER A 23 -0.71 -34.99 5.46
CA SER A 23 -0.30 -35.90 4.35
C SER A 23 -1.31 -36.24 3.22
N GLY A 24 -0.97 -36.41 1.94
CA GLY A 24 0.30 -36.64 1.23
C GLY A 24 0.06 -37.56 0.02
N ALA A 25 0.70 -37.27 -1.13
CA ALA A 25 0.98 -38.15 -2.29
C ALA A 25 -0.23 -38.73 -3.08
N HIS A 26 -0.24 -38.97 -4.40
CA HIS A 26 0.77 -38.99 -5.45
C HIS A 26 0.05 -38.99 -6.83
N HIS A 27 0.78 -38.54 -7.86
CA HIS A 27 0.77 -39.02 -9.26
C HIS A 27 -0.18 -38.42 -10.33
N ARG A 28 0.46 -37.54 -11.15
CA ARG A 28 0.55 -37.52 -12.62
C ARG A 28 -0.73 -37.83 -13.44
N ARG A 29 -1.13 -36.88 -14.30
CA ARG A 29 -0.79 -36.89 -15.74
C ARG A 29 -1.25 -35.61 -16.41
N GLY A 30 -0.35 -35.07 -17.23
CA GLY A 30 -0.60 -33.97 -18.13
C GLY A 30 -1.23 -34.40 -19.46
N ILE A 31 -2.08 -33.50 -19.96
CA ILE A 31 -2.03 -32.86 -21.28
C ILE A 31 -2.07 -33.78 -22.53
N LEU A 32 -3.15 -33.64 -23.32
CA LEU A 32 -3.20 -33.13 -24.71
C LEU A 32 -4.56 -33.56 -25.32
N ARG A 33 -5.37 -32.60 -25.81
CA ARG A 33 -5.59 -32.30 -27.24
C ARG A 33 -5.68 -33.57 -28.10
N GLY A 34 -6.71 -33.83 -28.88
CA GLY A 34 -7.69 -32.99 -29.56
C GLY A 34 -8.14 -33.80 -30.78
N ARG A 35 -9.37 -33.54 -31.24
CA ARG A 35 -9.98 -33.72 -32.59
C ARG A 35 -9.12 -34.50 -33.61
N GLU A 36 -9.67 -35.46 -34.37
CA GLU A 36 -10.74 -35.22 -35.34
C GLU A 36 -11.26 -36.54 -35.97
N CYS A 37 -12.54 -36.53 -36.36
CA CYS A 37 -13.24 -37.16 -37.51
C CYS A 37 -12.45 -38.09 -38.47
N LYS A 38 -13.03 -39.09 -39.16
CA LYS A 38 -14.39 -39.64 -39.35
C LYS A 38 -14.24 -40.89 -40.25
N GLU A 39 -15.28 -41.74 -40.24
CA GLU A 39 -15.69 -42.69 -41.30
C GLU A 39 -14.78 -43.92 -41.55
N LYS A 40 -15.27 -45.14 -41.84
CA LYS A 40 -16.57 -45.63 -42.32
C LYS A 40 -16.59 -47.17 -42.20
N ARG A 41 -17.81 -47.72 -42.00
CA ARG A 41 -18.38 -49.02 -42.46
C ARG A 41 -17.62 -50.31 -42.08
N GLY A 42 -18.26 -51.39 -41.66
CA GLY A 42 -19.68 -51.77 -41.60
C GLY A 42 -19.75 -53.27 -41.31
N GLY A 43 -20.93 -53.80 -41.02
CA GLY A 43 -21.09 -55.26 -40.94
C GLY A 43 -22.13 -55.78 -39.94
N TRP A 44 -23.41 -55.65 -40.30
CA TRP A 44 -24.45 -56.69 -40.27
C TRP A 44 -24.63 -57.60 -39.05
N GLY A 45 -25.88 -57.64 -38.55
CA GLY A 45 -26.55 -58.92 -38.28
C GLY A 45 -27.48 -58.98 -37.05
N GLY A 46 -28.80 -58.90 -37.31
CA GLY A 46 -29.89 -59.62 -36.63
C GLY A 46 -30.26 -59.21 -35.19
N GLU A 47 -31.43 -58.62 -34.93
CA GLU A 47 -32.76 -59.27 -34.78
C GLU A 47 -32.81 -60.26 -33.58
N VAL A 48 -33.78 -60.31 -32.66
CA VAL A 48 -35.17 -59.81 -32.58
C VAL A 48 -35.69 -60.04 -31.13
N TYR A 49 -36.59 -59.15 -30.66
CA TYR A 49 -37.69 -59.25 -29.67
C TYR A 49 -37.54 -59.85 -28.23
N VAL A 50 -37.79 -58.96 -27.25
CA VAL A 50 -38.74 -58.92 -26.09
C VAL A 50 -39.57 -60.17 -25.68
N PRO A 51 -40.27 -60.22 -24.51
CA PRO A 51 -40.02 -59.79 -23.12
C PRO A 51 -40.20 -60.94 -22.08
N TYR A 52 -39.95 -60.61 -20.81
CA TYR A 52 -40.21 -61.37 -19.59
C TYR A 52 -41.67 -61.88 -19.42
N ARG A 53 -41.80 -63.17 -19.05
CA ARG A 53 -43.04 -63.79 -18.55
C ARG A 53 -43.15 -63.69 -17.03
N LEU A 54 -44.37 -63.41 -16.57
CA LEU A 54 -44.90 -63.75 -15.25
C LEU A 54 -44.93 -65.27 -15.03
N ASN A 55 -44.74 -65.70 -13.78
CA ASN A 55 -45.12 -67.03 -13.31
C ASN A 55 -46.14 -66.89 -12.16
N GLN A 56 -47.31 -67.51 -12.36
CA GLN A 56 -48.31 -67.84 -11.34
C GLN A 56 -48.34 -69.38 -11.15
N ILE A 57 -49.12 -69.80 -10.14
CA ILE A 57 -49.78 -71.11 -9.94
C ILE A 57 -49.06 -71.97 -8.88
N PHE A 58 -49.58 -72.06 -7.64
CA PHE A 58 -50.72 -72.87 -7.12
C PHE A 58 -50.51 -74.39 -7.18
N ILE A 59 -50.53 -75.01 -5.99
CA ILE A 59 -50.38 -76.46 -5.73
C ILE A 59 -51.77 -77.12 -5.70
N MET A 60 -51.88 -78.30 -6.32
CA MET A 60 -53.02 -79.24 -6.29
C MET A 60 -53.11 -80.01 -4.96
N GLY A 61 -54.33 -80.45 -4.58
CA GLY A 61 -54.48 -81.73 -3.87
C GLY A 61 -55.59 -81.88 -2.80
N VAL A 62 -56.80 -82.26 -3.23
CA VAL A 62 -57.72 -83.32 -2.72
C VAL A 62 -57.74 -83.68 -1.21
N PHE A 63 -58.91 -83.65 -0.54
CA PHE A 63 -59.66 -84.83 -0.01
C PHE A 63 -60.84 -84.48 0.94
N LEU A 64 -61.83 -85.38 0.91
CA LEU A 64 -63.13 -85.44 1.60
C LEU A 64 -63.08 -85.37 3.13
N GLY A 65 -64.19 -84.91 3.73
CA GLY A 65 -64.54 -85.23 5.13
C GLY A 65 -65.80 -84.51 5.65
N LEU A 66 -66.97 -85.16 5.51
CA LEU A 66 -68.17 -84.87 6.30
C LEU A 66 -67.92 -85.28 7.77
N PHE A 67 -68.17 -84.40 8.75
CA PHE A 67 -68.79 -84.76 10.04
C PHE A 67 -69.24 -83.49 10.81
N LEU A 68 -70.52 -83.17 10.60
CA LEU A 68 -71.57 -82.83 11.56
C LEU A 68 -71.25 -82.49 13.05
N LEU A 69 -72.00 -81.47 13.51
CA LEU A 69 -72.31 -80.99 14.87
C LEU A 69 -71.22 -80.16 15.57
N SER A 70 -71.50 -78.96 16.09
CA SER A 70 -72.71 -78.57 16.81
C SER A 70 -72.98 -77.07 16.73
N THR A 71 -74.26 -76.77 16.77
CA THR A 71 -74.92 -75.47 16.76
C THR A 71 -74.47 -74.55 17.89
N LEU A 72 -73.97 -73.37 17.53
CA LEU A 72 -74.33 -72.16 18.26
C LEU A 72 -75.19 -71.33 17.30
N THR A 73 -76.49 -71.32 17.55
CA THR A 73 -77.46 -70.43 16.92
C THR A 73 -76.99 -68.99 17.10
N CYS A 74 -76.39 -68.47 16.04
CA CYS A 74 -76.10 -67.06 15.86
C CYS A 74 -77.45 -66.33 15.83
N ALA A 75 -77.69 -65.42 16.76
CA ALA A 75 -78.78 -64.48 16.67
C ALA A 75 -78.60 -63.66 15.38
N LEU A 76 -79.39 -63.97 14.35
CA LEU A 76 -79.36 -63.26 13.08
C LEU A 76 -79.90 -61.84 13.29
N ALA A 77 -79.02 -60.84 13.15
CA ALA A 77 -79.42 -59.43 13.02
C ALA A 77 -80.46 -59.27 11.89
N LYS A 78 -81.63 -58.72 12.18
CA LYS A 78 -82.80 -58.60 11.28
C LYS A 78 -82.73 -57.35 10.39
N ILE A 79 -81.64 -57.17 9.65
CA ILE A 79 -81.48 -56.08 8.67
C ILE A 79 -81.63 -56.63 7.25
N SER A 80 -82.51 -56.05 6.44
CA SER A 80 -82.60 -56.26 5.00
C SER A 80 -81.83 -55.16 4.26
N LEU A 81 -81.02 -55.53 3.26
CA LEU A 81 -80.25 -54.59 2.44
C LEU A 81 -80.57 -54.83 0.96
N ASP A 82 -81.02 -53.79 0.28
CA ASP A 82 -81.45 -53.83 -1.11
C ASP A 82 -80.70 -52.74 -1.90
N MET A 83 -80.11 -53.12 -3.03
CA MET A 83 -79.34 -52.22 -3.89
C MET A 83 -79.89 -52.31 -5.31
N ARG A 84 -80.27 -51.16 -5.87
CA ARG A 84 -80.98 -51.07 -7.15
C ARG A 84 -80.38 -50.02 -8.05
N VAL A 85 -80.60 -50.21 -9.34
CA VAL A 85 -80.11 -49.33 -10.40
C VAL A 85 -81.28 -48.95 -11.27
N THR A 86 -81.45 -47.65 -11.51
CA THR A 86 -82.55 -47.10 -12.32
C THR A 86 -82.00 -46.18 -13.41
N PRO A 87 -82.27 -46.45 -14.70
CA PRO A 87 -82.91 -47.67 -15.24
C PRO A 87 -82.02 -48.91 -15.08
N SER A 88 -82.61 -50.10 -15.05
CA SER A 88 -81.87 -51.37 -14.88
C SER A 88 -80.97 -51.72 -16.06
N VAL A 89 -81.18 -51.08 -17.21
CA VAL A 89 -80.34 -51.17 -18.41
C VAL A 89 -79.80 -49.79 -18.70
N VAL A 90 -78.47 -49.66 -18.76
CA VAL A 90 -77.77 -48.41 -19.02
C VAL A 90 -77.08 -48.53 -20.38
N ASP A 91 -77.62 -47.83 -21.38
CA ASP A 91 -76.95 -47.56 -22.66
C ASP A 91 -76.19 -46.22 -22.55
N PRO A 92 -74.85 -46.19 -22.56
CA PRO A 92 -74.06 -44.97 -22.38
C PRO A 92 -74.33 -43.89 -23.43
N THR A 93 -74.85 -44.25 -24.61
CA THR A 93 -75.14 -43.29 -25.69
C THR A 93 -76.54 -42.69 -25.62
N LYS A 94 -77.45 -43.32 -24.86
CA LYS A 94 -78.88 -42.92 -24.79
C LYS A 94 -79.36 -42.60 -23.38
N THR A 95 -78.73 -43.20 -22.38
CA THR A 95 -79.15 -43.10 -20.98
C THR A 95 -78.56 -41.85 -20.38
N LYS A 96 -79.40 -40.83 -20.30
CA LYS A 96 -78.99 -39.56 -19.74
C LYS A 96 -78.84 -39.60 -18.22
N ASN A 97 -79.77 -40.25 -17.52
CA ASN A 97 -79.74 -40.32 -16.05
C ASN A 97 -79.60 -41.77 -15.60
N VAL A 98 -78.60 -42.03 -14.77
CA VAL A 98 -78.37 -43.33 -14.12
C VAL A 98 -78.30 -43.09 -12.63
N THR A 99 -79.05 -43.86 -11.84
CA THR A 99 -79.04 -43.77 -10.36
C THR A 99 -78.78 -45.12 -9.74
N VAL A 100 -77.79 -45.18 -8.85
CA VAL A 100 -77.52 -46.33 -7.98
C VAL A 100 -78.08 -46.00 -6.61
N SER A 101 -78.98 -46.84 -6.09
CA SER A 101 -79.63 -46.65 -4.80
C SER A 101 -79.38 -47.85 -3.89
N CYS A 102 -79.17 -47.57 -2.61
CA CYS A 102 -79.06 -48.55 -1.54
C CYS A 102 -80.06 -48.22 -0.44
N VAL A 103 -80.79 -49.25 -0.01
CA VAL A 103 -81.82 -49.16 1.02
C VAL A 103 -81.59 -50.24 2.07
N ALA A 104 -81.41 -49.82 3.31
CA ALA A 104 -81.31 -50.71 4.46
C ALA A 104 -82.59 -50.58 5.31
N VAL A 105 -83.27 -51.68 5.56
CA VAL A 105 -84.48 -51.74 6.39
C VAL A 105 -84.24 -52.65 7.57
N GLN A 106 -84.43 -52.14 8.78
CA GLN A 106 -84.29 -52.90 10.02
C GLN A 106 -85.65 -53.10 10.68
N TYR A 107 -85.98 -54.37 10.94
CA TYR A 107 -87.23 -54.78 11.61
C TYR A 107 -86.94 -55.03 13.09
N ASP A 108 -86.99 -53.98 13.91
CA ASP A 108 -86.68 -54.06 15.33
C ASP A 108 -87.92 -53.80 16.19
N TYR A 109 -88.53 -54.89 16.68
CA TYR A 109 -89.68 -54.83 17.59
C TYR A 109 -89.27 -54.47 19.04
N GLU A 110 -87.98 -54.55 19.39
CA GLU A 110 -87.46 -54.33 20.74
C GLU A 110 -86.59 -53.06 20.89
N LYS A 111 -86.33 -52.33 19.80
CA LYS A 111 -85.56 -51.07 19.72
C LYS A 111 -84.12 -51.16 20.27
N LYS A 112 -83.44 -52.29 20.05
CA LYS A 112 -82.09 -52.58 20.57
C LYS A 112 -80.96 -52.37 19.55
N GLU A 113 -81.27 -52.21 18.27
CA GLU A 113 -80.29 -52.05 17.19
C GLU A 113 -80.56 -50.78 16.36
N ASN A 114 -79.49 -50.07 15.95
CA ASN A 114 -79.60 -48.86 15.11
C ASN A 114 -78.66 -48.94 13.90
N ILE A 115 -79.14 -48.55 12.71
CA ILE A 115 -78.29 -48.30 11.53
C ILE A 115 -77.44 -47.06 11.81
N SER A 116 -76.12 -47.22 11.84
CA SER A 116 -75.15 -46.13 12.06
C SER A 116 -74.66 -45.51 10.76
N SER A 117 -74.57 -46.29 9.67
CA SER A 117 -74.18 -45.75 8.37
C SER A 117 -74.58 -46.64 7.20
N LEU A 118 -74.81 -46.01 6.04
CA LEU A 118 -74.83 -46.65 4.73
C LEU A 118 -73.69 -46.10 3.90
N ARG A 119 -72.99 -46.99 3.18
CA ARG A 119 -71.87 -46.65 2.31
C ARG A 119 -72.00 -47.36 0.97
N ILE A 120 -71.82 -46.62 -0.12
CA ILE A 120 -71.67 -47.17 -1.47
C ILE A 120 -70.19 -47.10 -1.83
N PHE A 121 -69.66 -48.24 -2.29
CA PHE A 121 -68.31 -48.38 -2.83
C PHE A 121 -68.38 -48.73 -4.31
N LYS A 122 -67.39 -48.29 -5.08
CA LYS A 122 -67.16 -48.69 -6.48
C LYS A 122 -65.84 -49.44 -6.58
N ASN A 123 -65.80 -50.48 -7.40
CA ASN A 123 -64.61 -51.28 -7.66
C ASN A 123 -63.77 -50.65 -8.77
N TYR A 124 -62.51 -50.33 -8.48
CA TYR A 124 -61.50 -49.87 -9.44
C TYR A 124 -60.37 -50.91 -9.53
N GLU A 125 -59.42 -50.75 -10.46
CA GLU A 125 -58.25 -51.67 -10.57
C GLU A 125 -57.46 -51.78 -9.26
N THR A 126 -57.39 -50.70 -8.49
CA THR A 126 -56.72 -50.65 -7.19
C THR A 126 -57.56 -51.21 -6.03
N GLY A 127 -58.76 -51.74 -6.30
CA GLY A 127 -59.72 -52.24 -5.32
C GLY A 127 -60.93 -51.34 -5.08
N TRP A 128 -61.73 -51.69 -4.07
CA TRP A 128 -62.95 -50.97 -3.69
C TRP A 128 -62.65 -49.61 -3.04
N ARG A 129 -63.22 -48.54 -3.59
CA ARG A 129 -63.14 -47.18 -3.01
C ARG A 129 -64.53 -46.69 -2.61
N LEU A 130 -64.61 -45.95 -1.51
CA LEU A 130 -65.85 -45.29 -1.09
C LEU A 130 -66.21 -44.25 -2.16
N VAL A 131 -67.49 -44.19 -2.55
CA VAL A 131 -68.00 -43.16 -3.47
C VAL A 131 -69.10 -42.32 -2.85
N ALA A 132 -69.88 -42.89 -1.91
CA ALA A 132 -70.87 -42.15 -1.16
C ALA A 132 -71.12 -42.73 0.24
N GLN A 133 -71.42 -41.88 1.21
CA GLN A 133 -71.72 -42.27 2.58
C GLN A 133 -72.80 -41.38 3.20
N ILE A 134 -73.65 -41.99 4.03
CA ILE A 134 -74.53 -41.29 4.97
C ILE A 134 -74.40 -41.93 6.36
N THR A 135 -74.51 -41.12 7.41
CA THR A 135 -74.39 -41.58 8.81
C THR A 135 -75.60 -41.14 9.62
N ASP A 136 -75.82 -41.78 10.77
CA ASP A 136 -76.93 -41.44 11.65
C ASP A 136 -76.72 -40.15 12.46
N LEU A 137 -75.47 -39.65 12.52
CA LEU A 137 -75.13 -38.33 13.06
C LEU A 137 -75.61 -37.20 12.13
N GLU A 138 -75.56 -37.42 10.82
CA GLU A 138 -76.00 -36.51 9.78
C GLU A 138 -77.02 -37.20 8.88
N PRO A 139 -78.24 -37.47 9.39
CA PRO A 139 -79.18 -38.41 8.76
C PRO A 139 -79.81 -37.90 7.46
N ASN A 140 -79.41 -36.74 6.95
CA ASN A 140 -79.86 -36.16 5.68
C ASN A 140 -78.70 -35.68 4.80
N ASP A 141 -77.45 -35.72 5.27
CA ASP A 141 -76.30 -35.24 4.52
C ASP A 141 -75.54 -36.41 3.90
N VAL A 142 -75.28 -36.31 2.60
CA VAL A 142 -74.62 -37.37 1.83
C VAL A 142 -73.25 -36.88 1.41
N TYR A 143 -72.22 -37.50 1.97
CA TYR A 143 -70.84 -37.27 1.58
C TYR A 143 -70.51 -38.05 0.30
N VAL A 144 -69.94 -37.36 -0.69
CA VAL A 144 -69.56 -37.91 -2.00
C VAL A 144 -68.09 -37.61 -2.28
N THR A 145 -67.34 -38.57 -2.84
CA THR A 145 -65.90 -38.45 -3.09
C THR A 145 -65.50 -38.53 -4.57
N ASP A 146 -66.44 -38.89 -5.45
CA ASP A 146 -66.19 -39.03 -6.89
C ASP A 146 -66.75 -37.80 -7.61
N GLU A 147 -65.88 -37.04 -8.28
CA GLU A 147 -66.22 -35.80 -9.00
C GLU A 147 -67.15 -36.04 -10.20
N SER A 148 -67.27 -37.29 -10.67
CA SER A 148 -68.18 -37.64 -11.77
C SER A 148 -69.66 -37.66 -11.35
N ILE A 149 -69.97 -37.75 -10.04
CA ILE A 149 -71.34 -37.83 -9.54
C ILE A 149 -72.02 -36.47 -9.66
N THR A 150 -73.16 -36.42 -10.34
CA THR A 150 -73.88 -35.16 -10.62
C THR A 150 -74.96 -34.83 -9.62
N SER A 151 -75.51 -35.82 -8.89
CA SER A 151 -76.44 -35.58 -7.78
C SER A 151 -76.50 -36.74 -6.79
N GLN A 152 -76.91 -36.44 -5.55
CA GLN A 152 -76.96 -37.36 -4.43
C GLN A 152 -78.18 -37.11 -3.55
N THR A 153 -78.75 -38.18 -3.00
CA THR A 153 -79.88 -38.12 -2.05
C THR A 153 -79.74 -39.21 -1.00
N GLY A 154 -80.11 -38.93 0.25
CA GLY A 154 -80.05 -39.92 1.31
C GLY A 154 -80.81 -39.49 2.54
N ASN A 155 -81.31 -40.47 3.30
CA ASN A 155 -81.97 -40.22 4.58
C ASN A 155 -81.91 -41.47 5.48
N ILE A 156 -81.69 -41.29 6.79
CA ILE A 156 -81.90 -42.34 7.80
C ILE A 156 -83.09 -41.96 8.70
N ILE A 157 -84.24 -42.62 8.47
CA ILE A 157 -85.50 -42.38 9.18
C ILE A 157 -85.67 -43.39 10.33
N ARG A 158 -85.93 -42.89 11.54
CA ARG A 158 -86.27 -43.71 12.72
C ARG A 158 -87.78 -43.67 12.99
N GLN A 159 -88.52 -44.68 12.56
CA GLN A 159 -89.97 -44.84 12.84
C GLN A 159 -90.24 -46.21 13.52
N ARG A 160 -91.35 -46.90 13.20
CA ARG A 160 -91.61 -48.29 13.66
C ARG A 160 -90.54 -49.27 13.17
N ASN A 161 -90.01 -49.02 11.96
CA ASN A 161 -88.83 -49.66 11.41
C ASN A 161 -87.79 -48.57 11.13
N ILE A 162 -86.50 -48.87 11.26
CA ILE A 162 -85.43 -47.94 10.86
C ILE A 162 -85.13 -48.18 9.38
N VAL A 163 -85.20 -47.11 8.58
CA VAL A 163 -84.97 -47.18 7.13
C VAL A 163 -83.88 -46.18 6.74
N GLY A 164 -82.74 -46.70 6.30
CA GLY A 164 -81.68 -45.92 5.67
C GLY A 164 -81.80 -45.99 4.15
N ARG A 165 -81.68 -44.85 3.48
CA ARG A 165 -81.64 -44.70 2.02
C ARG A 165 -80.43 -43.87 1.62
N LEU A 166 -79.75 -44.29 0.56
CA LEU A 166 -78.62 -43.59 -0.04
C LEU A 166 -78.67 -43.82 -1.55
N ALA A 167 -78.65 -42.77 -2.36
CA ALA A 167 -78.65 -42.85 -3.81
C ALA A 167 -77.74 -41.79 -4.44
N ILE A 168 -77.05 -42.17 -5.53
CA ILE A 168 -76.16 -41.31 -6.31
C ILE A 168 -76.47 -41.44 -7.80
N SER A 169 -76.31 -40.34 -8.55
CA SER A 169 -76.70 -40.26 -9.95
C SER A 169 -75.67 -39.55 -10.85
N TRP A 170 -75.67 -39.87 -12.14
CA TRP A 170 -74.81 -39.28 -13.19
C TRP A 170 -75.64 -38.72 -14.35
N TYR A 171 -75.20 -37.59 -14.94
CA TYR A 171 -75.79 -36.97 -16.13
C TYR A 171 -74.73 -36.28 -17.03
N PRO A 172 -74.51 -36.77 -18.27
CA PRO A 172 -74.94 -38.06 -18.83
C PRO A 172 -74.21 -39.25 -18.18
N ALA A 173 -74.62 -40.48 -18.48
CA ALA A 173 -73.79 -41.65 -18.14
C ALA A 173 -72.48 -41.60 -18.93
N SER A 174 -71.35 -41.85 -18.26
CA SER A 174 -70.00 -41.91 -18.86
C SER A 174 -69.35 -43.29 -18.65
N SER A 175 -68.15 -43.47 -19.20
CA SER A 175 -67.28 -44.62 -18.89
C SER A 175 -67.09 -44.80 -17.37
N ASP A 176 -67.02 -43.70 -16.62
CA ASP A 176 -66.92 -43.70 -15.16
C ASP A 176 -68.20 -44.13 -14.44
N THR A 177 -69.36 -44.19 -15.09
CA THR A 177 -70.59 -44.70 -14.45
C THR A 177 -70.59 -46.23 -14.34
N LEU A 178 -69.78 -46.93 -15.16
CA LEU A 178 -69.78 -48.38 -15.27
C LEU A 178 -68.89 -49.05 -14.20
N GLY A 179 -69.22 -50.30 -13.85
CA GLY A 179 -68.42 -51.10 -12.92
C GLY A 179 -69.24 -51.82 -11.85
N GLN A 180 -68.53 -52.39 -10.87
CA GLN A 180 -69.17 -53.07 -9.75
C GLN A 180 -69.32 -52.11 -8.57
N TYR A 181 -70.50 -52.13 -7.97
CA TYR A 181 -70.86 -51.34 -6.82
C TYR A 181 -71.23 -52.25 -5.64
N LYS A 182 -70.87 -51.83 -4.44
CA LYS A 182 -71.16 -52.54 -3.20
C LYS A 182 -71.82 -51.56 -2.23
N CYS A 183 -72.96 -51.94 -1.69
CA CYS A 183 -73.53 -51.25 -0.54
C CYS A 183 -73.19 -51.98 0.76
N LEU A 184 -72.80 -51.21 1.77
CA LEU A 184 -72.51 -51.70 3.11
C LEU A 184 -73.32 -50.90 4.12
N SER A 185 -74.11 -51.61 4.93
CA SER A 185 -74.81 -51.06 6.10
C SER A 185 -74.06 -51.47 7.36
N SER A 186 -73.76 -50.51 8.22
CA SER A 186 -73.24 -50.76 9.56
C SER A 186 -74.29 -50.43 10.60
N SER A 187 -74.38 -51.23 11.65
CA SER A 187 -75.36 -51.07 12.71
C SER A 187 -74.73 -51.38 14.05
N TYR A 188 -75.17 -50.70 15.11
CA TYR A 188 -74.67 -50.91 16.46
C TYR A 188 -75.79 -51.36 17.38
N THR A 189 -75.45 -52.26 18.31
CA THR A 189 -76.38 -52.78 19.30
C THR A 189 -76.01 -52.26 20.68
N THR A 190 -76.96 -51.63 21.38
CA THR A 190 -76.73 -51.01 22.70
C THR A 190 -76.47 -52.03 23.81
N THR A 191 -76.93 -53.28 23.64
CA THR A 191 -76.81 -54.33 24.66
C THR A 191 -75.48 -55.10 24.62
N GLN A 192 -74.80 -55.16 23.48
CA GLN A 192 -73.58 -55.95 23.30
C GLN A 192 -72.35 -55.09 22.93
N ASN A 193 -72.54 -53.80 22.68
CA ASN A 193 -71.49 -52.87 22.24
C ASN A 193 -70.71 -53.42 21.01
N GLN A 194 -71.42 -54.12 20.11
CA GLN A 194 -70.90 -54.72 18.89
C GLN A 194 -71.43 -53.99 17.65
N ILE A 195 -70.62 -53.97 16.59
CA ILE A 195 -71.00 -53.44 15.27
C ILE A 195 -71.27 -54.62 14.34
N TYR A 196 -72.47 -54.66 13.77
CA TYR A 196 -72.85 -55.59 12.72
C TYR A 196 -72.77 -54.92 11.37
N THR A 197 -72.24 -55.63 10.37
CA THR A 197 -72.20 -55.14 8.99
C THR A 197 -72.90 -56.10 8.05
N LYS A 198 -73.68 -55.54 7.12
CA LYS A 198 -74.32 -56.29 6.03
C LYS A 198 -73.95 -55.65 4.70
N MET A 199 -73.74 -56.49 3.68
CA MET A 199 -73.34 -56.02 2.36
C MET A 199 -74.14 -56.67 1.22
N THR A 200 -74.26 -55.95 0.11
CA THR A 200 -74.82 -56.42 -1.16
C THR A 200 -74.06 -55.76 -2.32
N THR A 201 -74.09 -56.36 -3.50
CA THR A 201 -73.33 -55.90 -4.68
C THR A 201 -74.19 -55.89 -5.93
N ILE A 202 -73.94 -54.93 -6.83
CA ILE A 202 -74.55 -54.86 -8.16
C ILE A 202 -73.50 -54.48 -9.20
N SER A 203 -73.66 -54.98 -10.43
CA SER A 203 -72.76 -54.65 -11.55
C SER A 203 -73.53 -53.82 -12.58
N LEU A 204 -73.02 -52.63 -12.90
CA LEU A 204 -73.47 -51.82 -14.04
C LEU A 204 -72.60 -52.12 -15.25
N GLY A 205 -73.24 -52.28 -16.41
CA GLY A 205 -72.55 -52.41 -17.69
C GLY A 205 -72.22 -53.84 -18.11
N SER A 206 -72.66 -54.86 -17.36
CA SER A 206 -72.50 -56.27 -17.76
C SER A 206 -73.27 -56.67 -19.02
N GLN A 207 -74.15 -55.78 -19.51
CA GLN A 207 -74.97 -55.98 -20.72
C GLN A 207 -74.48 -55.16 -21.93
N LEU A 208 -73.32 -54.51 -21.82
CA LEU A 208 -72.76 -53.68 -22.90
C LEU A 208 -72.03 -54.52 -23.94
N ASP A 209 -72.17 -54.15 -25.21
CA ASP A 209 -71.37 -54.71 -26.30
C ASP A 209 -69.99 -54.03 -26.38
N ALA A 210 -69.03 -54.71 -27.01
CA ALA A 210 -67.66 -54.18 -27.19
C ALA A 210 -67.64 -52.88 -28.01
N LEU A 211 -68.65 -52.65 -28.87
CA LEU A 211 -68.75 -51.50 -29.73
C LEU A 211 -69.13 -50.22 -28.96
N ALA A 212 -69.99 -50.32 -27.94
CA ALA A 212 -70.35 -49.22 -27.06
C ALA A 212 -69.15 -48.74 -26.23
N VAL A 213 -68.33 -49.67 -25.73
CA VAL A 213 -67.11 -49.34 -24.96
C VAL A 213 -66.08 -48.62 -25.85
N LEU A 214 -65.85 -49.12 -27.07
CA LEU A 214 -64.90 -48.48 -28.01
C LEU A 214 -65.33 -47.06 -28.41
N ARG A 215 -66.64 -46.80 -28.52
CA ARG A 215 -67.16 -45.45 -28.82
C ARG A 215 -66.92 -44.48 -27.67
N LEU A 216 -67.07 -44.92 -26.42
CA LEU A 216 -66.77 -44.09 -25.25
C LEU A 216 -65.28 -43.72 -25.20
N MET A 217 -64.40 -44.71 -25.32
CA MET A 217 -62.95 -44.47 -25.31
C MET A 217 -62.50 -43.55 -26.46
N LYS A 218 -63.18 -43.64 -27.62
CA LYS A 218 -62.91 -42.74 -28.74
C LYS A 218 -63.29 -41.30 -28.40
N ASN A 219 -64.47 -41.06 -27.83
CA ASN A 219 -64.90 -39.71 -27.46
C ASN A 219 -63.98 -39.08 -26.41
N ASP A 220 -63.62 -39.83 -25.36
CA ASP A 220 -62.72 -39.34 -24.30
C ASP A 220 -61.32 -39.02 -24.87
N ARG A 221 -60.80 -39.88 -25.76
CA ARG A 221 -59.53 -39.65 -26.45
C ARG A 221 -59.60 -38.40 -27.32
N ASP A 222 -60.66 -38.26 -28.12
CA ASP A 222 -60.81 -37.16 -29.05
C ASP A 222 -60.90 -35.81 -28.27
N GLU A 223 -61.61 -35.76 -27.13
CA GLU A 223 -61.65 -34.60 -26.21
C GLU A 223 -60.26 -34.25 -25.63
N VAL A 224 -59.53 -35.27 -25.14
CA VAL A 224 -58.18 -35.05 -24.58
C VAL A 224 -57.22 -34.55 -25.66
N THR A 225 -57.30 -35.08 -26.89
CA THR A 225 -56.44 -34.64 -27.98
C THR A 225 -56.70 -33.19 -28.40
N GLU A 226 -57.95 -32.73 -28.35
CA GLU A 226 -58.31 -31.34 -28.65
C GLU A 226 -57.74 -30.38 -27.59
N LYS A 227 -57.92 -30.69 -26.31
CA LYS A 227 -57.32 -29.91 -25.20
C LYS A 227 -55.79 -29.88 -25.26
N LEU A 228 -55.17 -31.00 -25.62
CA LEU A 228 -53.71 -31.09 -25.75
C LEU A 228 -53.19 -30.24 -26.91
N ALA A 229 -53.91 -30.21 -28.04
CA ALA A 229 -53.57 -29.35 -29.18
C ALA A 229 -53.63 -27.87 -28.81
N GLU A 230 -54.70 -27.43 -28.10
CA GLU A 230 -54.84 -26.04 -27.64
C GLU A 230 -53.71 -25.62 -26.69
N ILE A 231 -53.35 -26.49 -25.73
CA ILE A 231 -52.24 -26.22 -24.79
C ILE A 231 -50.91 -26.11 -25.53
N THR A 232 -50.67 -27.00 -26.50
CA THR A 232 -49.42 -27.01 -27.26
C THR A 232 -49.27 -25.72 -28.07
N GLU A 233 -50.33 -25.28 -28.76
CA GLU A 233 -50.32 -24.02 -29.52
C GLU A 233 -50.08 -22.79 -28.62
N LYS A 234 -50.67 -22.78 -27.40
CA LYS A 234 -50.40 -21.72 -26.42
C LYS A 234 -48.95 -21.74 -25.94
N ALA A 235 -48.38 -22.92 -25.69
CA ALA A 235 -47.00 -23.07 -25.24
C ALA A 235 -46.02 -22.59 -26.32
N GLU A 236 -46.24 -22.96 -27.58
CA GLU A 236 -45.42 -22.52 -28.72
C GLU A 236 -45.45 -21.00 -28.90
N ARG A 237 -46.64 -20.39 -28.86
CA ARG A 237 -46.77 -18.91 -28.90
C ARG A 237 -46.01 -18.22 -27.77
N TYR A 238 -46.16 -18.73 -26.54
CA TYR A 238 -45.48 -18.15 -25.39
C TYR A 238 -43.95 -18.27 -25.51
N GLN A 239 -43.47 -19.36 -26.09
CA GLN A 239 -42.04 -19.57 -26.35
C GLN A 239 -41.52 -18.61 -27.42
N GLU A 240 -42.25 -18.40 -28.51
CA GLU A 240 -41.87 -17.44 -29.57
C GLU A 240 -41.85 -16.00 -29.04
N ASP A 241 -42.89 -15.59 -28.30
CA ASP A 241 -42.96 -14.25 -27.70
C ASP A 241 -41.82 -14.02 -26.71
N LEU A 242 -41.51 -15.02 -25.87
CA LEU A 242 -40.39 -14.94 -24.93
C LEU A 242 -39.06 -14.86 -25.65
N GLN A 243 -38.84 -15.66 -26.70
CA GLN A 243 -37.62 -15.63 -27.49
C GLN A 243 -37.42 -14.24 -28.13
N LYS A 244 -38.48 -13.67 -28.69
CA LYS A 244 -38.44 -12.34 -29.28
C LYS A 244 -38.11 -11.26 -28.25
N SER A 245 -38.73 -11.29 -27.07
CA SER A 245 -38.42 -10.37 -25.98
C SER A 245 -36.95 -10.46 -25.54
N VAL A 246 -36.43 -11.68 -25.43
CA VAL A 246 -35.02 -11.91 -25.07
C VAL A 246 -34.07 -11.37 -26.14
N ASP A 247 -34.40 -11.57 -27.42
CA ASP A 247 -33.57 -11.07 -28.52
C ASP A 247 -33.56 -9.53 -28.60
N GLU A 248 -34.70 -8.89 -28.34
CA GLU A 248 -34.84 -7.43 -28.25
C GLU A 248 -34.03 -6.86 -27.08
N ASP A 249 -34.16 -7.45 -25.88
CA ASP A 249 -33.40 -7.05 -24.69
C ASP A 249 -31.89 -7.24 -24.90
N LEU A 250 -31.48 -8.37 -25.50
CA LEU A 250 -30.08 -8.66 -25.81
C LEU A 250 -29.50 -7.62 -26.80
N ALA A 251 -30.26 -7.21 -27.81
CA ALA A 251 -29.85 -6.20 -28.76
C ALA A 251 -29.67 -4.83 -28.09
N SER A 252 -30.60 -4.45 -27.20
CA SER A 252 -30.53 -3.21 -26.42
C SER A 252 -29.30 -3.20 -25.51
N LEU A 253 -29.11 -4.24 -24.71
CA LEU A 253 -27.96 -4.38 -23.80
C LEU A 253 -26.63 -4.36 -24.54
N LYS A 254 -26.54 -5.00 -25.72
CA LYS A 254 -25.33 -4.94 -26.56
C LYS A 254 -25.06 -3.52 -27.06
N GLY A 255 -26.09 -2.80 -27.48
CA GLY A 255 -25.96 -1.40 -27.91
C GLY A 255 -25.45 -0.50 -26.79
N GLU A 256 -26.01 -0.64 -25.59
CA GLU A 256 -25.55 0.09 -24.41
C GLU A 256 -24.09 -0.24 -24.07
N LEU A 257 -23.71 -1.52 -24.11
CA LEU A 257 -22.33 -1.95 -23.82
C LEU A 257 -21.31 -1.32 -24.78
N ILE A 258 -21.63 -1.29 -26.09
CA ILE A 258 -20.76 -0.69 -27.12
C ILE A 258 -20.61 0.81 -26.91
N ASN A 259 -21.71 1.51 -26.58
CA ASN A 259 -21.66 2.94 -26.29
C ASN A 259 -20.80 3.23 -25.05
N LEU A 260 -20.97 2.43 -23.99
CA LEU A 260 -20.20 2.57 -22.75
C LEU A 260 -18.71 2.31 -22.97
N GLU A 261 -18.37 1.30 -23.79
CA GLU A 261 -17.00 0.99 -24.16
C GLU A 261 -16.35 2.14 -24.95
N SER A 262 -17.10 2.76 -25.88
CA SER A 262 -16.64 3.93 -26.63
C SER A 262 -16.38 5.13 -25.72
N GLU A 263 -17.33 5.45 -24.82
CA GLU A 263 -17.22 6.58 -23.90
C GLU A 263 -16.07 6.39 -22.90
N LEU A 264 -15.87 5.16 -22.41
CA LEU A 264 -14.73 4.81 -21.57
C LEU A 264 -13.40 5.01 -22.30
N ASN A 265 -13.32 4.59 -23.57
CA ASN A 265 -12.10 4.70 -24.36
C ASN A 265 -11.77 6.16 -24.71
N GLU A 266 -12.77 6.98 -25.06
CA GLU A 266 -12.59 8.42 -25.26
C GLU A 266 -12.11 9.12 -23.98
N THR A 267 -12.70 8.77 -22.83
CA THR A 267 -12.28 9.30 -21.54
C THR A 267 -10.84 8.91 -21.21
N LEU A 268 -10.45 7.67 -21.49
CA LEU A 268 -9.09 7.17 -21.27
C LEU A 268 -8.08 7.94 -22.12
N ILE A 269 -8.35 8.15 -23.41
CA ILE A 269 -7.49 8.91 -24.33
C ILE A 269 -7.37 10.36 -23.87
N ASN A 270 -8.47 10.98 -23.45
CA ASN A 270 -8.46 12.37 -22.98
C ASN A 270 -7.62 12.51 -21.69
N GLN A 271 -7.76 11.58 -20.75
CA GLN A 271 -6.94 11.55 -19.53
C GLN A 271 -5.46 11.34 -19.85
N ASP A 272 -5.12 10.40 -20.74
CA ASP A 272 -3.73 10.14 -21.14
C ASP A 272 -3.09 11.39 -21.76
N ASN A 273 -3.81 12.10 -22.63
CA ASN A 273 -3.36 13.37 -23.20
C ASN A 273 -3.14 14.45 -22.13
N GLN A 274 -4.04 14.58 -21.15
CA GLN A 274 -3.88 15.52 -20.05
C GLN A 274 -2.67 15.18 -19.17
N PHE A 275 -2.47 13.90 -18.85
CA PHE A 275 -1.29 13.45 -18.11
C PHE A 275 0.00 13.65 -18.89
N GLY A 276 -0.01 13.46 -20.21
CA GLY A 276 1.10 13.76 -21.10
C GLY A 276 1.50 15.23 -21.07
N GLN A 277 0.53 16.13 -21.21
CA GLN A 277 0.75 17.58 -21.14
C GLN A 277 1.29 18.00 -19.76
N LEU A 278 0.67 17.51 -18.69
CA LEU A 278 1.11 17.82 -17.32
C LEU A 278 2.53 17.31 -17.06
N LYS A 279 2.87 16.12 -17.56
CA LYS A 279 4.22 15.56 -17.44
C LYS A 279 5.26 16.43 -18.15
N GLU A 280 4.99 16.88 -19.37
CA GLU A 280 5.91 17.77 -20.09
C GLU A 280 6.08 19.12 -19.40
N GLU A 281 5.00 19.67 -18.82
CA GLU A 281 5.05 20.92 -18.08
C GLU A 281 5.87 20.79 -16.78
N ILE A 282 5.67 19.71 -16.03
CA ILE A 282 6.47 19.40 -14.84
C ILE A 282 7.95 19.27 -15.19
N VAL A 283 8.29 18.54 -16.27
CA VAL A 283 9.68 18.38 -16.72
C VAL A 283 10.29 19.74 -17.07
N ARG A 284 9.58 20.58 -17.83
CA ARG A 284 10.06 21.93 -18.18
C ARG A 284 10.31 22.80 -16.95
N ILE A 285 9.41 22.76 -15.95
CA ILE A 285 9.57 23.52 -14.71
C ILE A 285 10.77 23.01 -13.92
N LEU A 286 10.95 21.70 -13.81
CA LEU A 286 12.07 21.08 -13.09
C LEU A 286 13.40 21.42 -13.76
N GLU A 287 13.51 21.31 -15.09
CA GLU A 287 14.72 21.66 -15.84
C GLU A 287 15.09 23.13 -15.66
N LYS A 288 14.12 24.03 -15.79
CA LYS A 288 14.33 25.47 -15.58
C LYS A 288 14.79 25.76 -14.14
N SER A 289 14.11 25.19 -13.14
CA SER A 289 14.50 25.38 -11.75
C SER A 289 15.89 24.82 -11.46
N ASN A 290 16.25 23.68 -12.06
CA ASN A 290 17.57 23.09 -11.90
C ASN A 290 18.66 23.99 -12.51
N GLN A 291 18.44 24.50 -13.71
CA GLN A 291 19.36 25.46 -14.36
C GLN A 291 19.56 26.73 -13.52
N GLU A 292 18.47 27.32 -13.01
CA GLU A 292 18.55 28.50 -12.14
C GLU A 292 19.31 28.23 -10.83
N ASN A 293 19.12 27.06 -10.24
CA ASN A 293 19.81 26.67 -9.01
C ASN A 293 21.30 26.41 -9.25
N VAL A 294 21.67 25.76 -10.35
CA VAL A 294 23.08 25.57 -10.73
C VAL A 294 23.78 26.91 -10.95
N ALA A 295 23.17 27.83 -11.70
CA ALA A 295 23.74 29.16 -11.93
C ALA A 295 23.93 29.95 -10.62
N LYS A 296 22.99 29.85 -9.66
CA LYS A 296 23.12 30.46 -8.33
C LYS A 296 24.27 29.84 -7.52
N LEU A 297 24.45 28.52 -7.60
CA LEU A 297 25.54 27.82 -6.90
C LEU A 297 26.91 28.24 -7.44
N GLU A 298 27.06 28.34 -8.76
CA GLU A 298 28.32 28.80 -9.38
C GLU A 298 28.67 30.25 -8.99
N GLU A 299 27.67 31.14 -8.94
CA GLU A 299 27.85 32.51 -8.47
C GLU A 299 28.26 32.56 -6.99
N LEU A 300 27.67 31.71 -6.15
CA LEU A 300 28.02 31.61 -4.74
C LEU A 300 29.46 31.10 -4.54
N ASP A 301 29.87 30.09 -5.32
CA ASP A 301 31.22 29.53 -5.29
C ASP A 301 32.27 30.57 -5.69
N LYS A 302 32.03 31.33 -6.76
CA LYS A 302 32.89 32.46 -7.16
C LYS A 302 33.02 33.51 -6.07
N ARG A 303 31.92 33.86 -5.39
CA ARG A 303 31.95 34.81 -4.27
C ARG A 303 32.72 34.27 -3.08
N MET A 304 32.56 33.00 -2.76
CA MET A 304 33.27 32.34 -1.69
C MET A 304 34.77 32.30 -1.97
N GLN A 305 35.19 31.90 -3.18
CA GLN A 305 36.60 31.93 -3.60
C GLN A 305 37.18 33.34 -3.51
N LYS A 306 36.51 34.33 -4.08
CA LYS A 306 36.95 35.74 -4.01
C LYS A 306 37.04 36.26 -2.57
N SER A 307 36.17 35.78 -1.67
CA SER A 307 36.23 36.12 -0.25
C SER A 307 37.33 35.37 0.48
N LEU A 308 37.61 34.12 0.11
CA LEU A 308 38.70 33.32 0.66
C LEU A 308 40.06 33.93 0.27
N ASP A 309 40.22 34.31 -1.00
CA ASP A 309 41.43 34.97 -1.49
C ASP A 309 41.66 36.29 -0.75
N ARG A 310 40.60 37.08 -0.52
CA ARG A 310 40.70 38.32 0.27
C ARG A 310 40.93 38.08 1.76
N GLY A 311 40.41 37.01 2.33
CA GLY A 311 40.50 36.70 3.76
C GLY A 311 41.81 36.04 4.17
N PHE A 312 42.33 35.15 3.32
CA PHE A 312 43.59 34.43 3.55
C PHE A 312 44.81 35.34 3.41
N LEU A 313 44.75 36.34 2.51
CA LEU A 313 45.79 37.36 2.33
C LEU A 313 45.89 38.39 3.48
N LEU A 314 45.00 38.31 4.49
CA LEU A 314 45.05 39.19 5.66
C LEU A 314 45.88 38.60 6.82
N LEU A 315 46.28 37.33 6.77
CA LEU A 315 46.99 36.68 7.88
C LEU A 315 48.50 36.79 7.72
N TRP A 316 49.19 37.20 8.79
CA TRP A 316 50.66 37.20 8.81
C TRP A 316 51.20 35.77 8.70
N PRO A 317 52.28 35.53 7.92
CA PRO A 317 52.81 34.19 7.72
C PRO A 317 53.10 33.42 9.01
N ARG A 318 52.98 32.10 8.92
CA ARG A 318 53.19 31.17 10.03
C ARG A 318 54.62 31.17 10.55
N GLY A 319 54.77 30.78 11.81
CA GLY A 319 56.05 30.73 12.51
C GLY A 319 56.28 31.92 13.44
N THR A 320 57.41 31.90 14.13
CA THR A 320 57.82 32.91 15.11
C THR A 320 58.97 33.74 14.53
N TYR A 321 58.87 35.06 14.64
CA TYR A 321 59.85 36.01 14.09
C TYR A 321 59.64 37.40 14.68
N ALA A 322 60.55 38.31 14.38
CA ALA A 322 60.46 39.70 14.75
C ALA A 322 60.74 40.62 13.56
N LEU A 323 60.04 41.75 13.52
CA LEU A 323 60.21 42.82 12.53
C LEU A 323 60.62 44.12 13.23
N PRO A 324 61.38 45.00 12.57
CA PRO A 324 61.53 46.38 13.02
C PRO A 324 60.16 47.03 13.17
N LYS A 325 59.96 47.80 14.23
CA LYS A 325 58.68 48.44 14.55
C LYS A 325 58.58 49.81 13.84
N PRO A 326 57.58 50.02 12.97
CA PRO A 326 57.25 51.33 12.45
C PRO A 326 56.72 52.33 13.50
N THR A 327 56.75 53.61 13.15
CA THR A 327 56.08 54.70 13.90
C THR A 327 54.58 54.47 14.07
N THR A 328 53.94 53.83 13.08
CA THR A 328 52.51 53.47 13.09
C THR A 328 52.14 52.38 14.09
N GLY A 329 53.12 51.61 14.60
CA GLY A 329 52.89 50.53 15.56
C GLY A 329 53.29 49.16 15.02
N CYS A 330 52.86 48.10 15.72
CA CYS A 330 53.09 46.75 15.23
C CYS A 330 51.98 46.33 14.30
N PRO A 331 52.28 45.57 13.22
CA PRO A 331 51.29 45.19 12.25
C PRO A 331 50.06 44.55 12.90
N SER A 332 48.85 44.93 12.51
CA SER A 332 47.61 44.33 13.03
C SER A 332 46.96 43.45 11.98
N SER A 333 46.71 42.18 12.30
CA SER A 333 45.75 41.38 11.55
C SER A 333 45.01 40.37 12.41
N ALA A 334 43.91 39.83 11.89
CA ALA A 334 43.06 38.90 12.62
C ALA A 334 43.86 37.68 13.08
N GLY A 335 43.77 37.32 14.37
CA GLY A 335 44.37 36.09 14.90
C GLY A 335 45.89 36.13 15.16
N VAL A 336 46.53 37.30 15.16
CA VAL A 336 47.95 37.44 15.56
C VAL A 336 48.11 38.54 16.60
N ALA A 337 48.67 38.19 17.77
CA ALA A 337 49.12 39.15 18.76
C ALA A 337 50.62 39.41 18.60
N TRP A 338 51.01 40.69 18.58
CA TRP A 338 52.41 41.10 18.50
C TRP A 338 52.89 41.60 19.84
N GLU A 339 53.90 40.91 20.37
CA GLU A 339 54.67 41.38 21.51
C GLU A 339 55.61 42.51 21.09
N LYS A 340 56.06 43.31 22.05
CA LYS A 340 56.90 44.47 21.80
C LYS A 340 58.17 44.38 22.64
N GLY A 341 59.27 44.81 22.05
CA GLY A 341 60.52 44.99 22.77
C GLY A 341 61.40 46.03 22.12
N TRP A 342 62.45 46.41 22.84
CA TRP A 342 63.42 47.37 22.35
C TRP A 342 64.80 47.11 22.89
N ARG A 343 65.81 47.47 22.09
CA ARG A 343 67.22 47.49 22.43
C ARG A 343 67.71 48.93 22.33
N LYS A 344 68.25 49.44 23.43
CA LYS A 344 69.01 50.69 23.51
C LYS A 344 70.49 50.35 23.43
N GLN A 345 71.16 50.81 22.39
CA GLN A 345 72.61 50.67 22.19
C GLN A 345 73.30 51.98 22.55
N HIS A 346 74.34 51.91 23.39
CA HIS A 346 75.28 53.01 23.61
C HIS A 346 76.32 53.04 22.49
N THR A 347 76.33 54.12 21.72
CA THR A 347 77.21 54.34 20.58
C THR A 347 78.31 55.36 20.92
N GLU A 348 79.28 55.53 20.02
CA GLU A 348 80.43 56.42 20.25
C GLU A 348 80.00 57.81 20.75
N SER A 349 80.55 58.25 21.89
CA SER A 349 80.11 59.45 22.62
C SER A 349 81.23 60.47 22.85
N VAL A 350 82.47 60.14 22.51
CA VAL A 350 83.65 60.99 22.74
C VAL A 350 84.14 61.62 21.43
N ASP A 351 84.13 60.86 20.33
CA ASP A 351 84.44 61.36 18.99
C ASP A 351 83.22 61.98 18.28
N ARG A 352 83.41 62.55 17.08
CA ARG A 352 82.31 62.94 16.17
C ARG A 352 81.43 61.72 15.86
N ASN A 353 80.36 61.55 16.63
CA ASN A 353 79.37 60.49 16.47
C ASN A 353 78.75 60.51 15.08
N LYS A 354 78.68 59.34 14.44
CA LYS A 354 78.12 59.15 13.10
C LYS A 354 76.83 58.35 13.09
N ASP A 355 76.12 58.25 14.21
CA ASP A 355 74.80 57.65 14.21
C ASP A 355 73.93 58.39 13.20
N GLN A 356 73.22 57.64 12.38
CA GLN A 356 72.40 58.20 11.32
C GLN A 356 71.23 57.29 11.04
N VAL A 357 70.14 57.87 10.59
CA VAL A 357 69.01 57.17 10.04
C VAL A 357 68.60 57.92 8.76
N SER A 358 67.99 57.24 7.81
CA SER A 358 67.46 57.91 6.61
C SER A 358 66.56 59.10 6.99
N GLU A 359 66.65 60.17 6.21
CA GLU A 359 65.76 61.33 6.36
C GLU A 359 64.31 60.89 6.10
N GLY A 360 63.38 61.30 6.97
CA GLY A 360 61.98 60.89 6.86
C GLY A 360 61.70 59.42 7.19
N ASN A 361 62.64 58.70 7.81
CA ASN A 361 62.42 57.30 8.20
C ASN A 361 61.16 57.08 9.05
N HIS A 362 60.61 55.88 8.94
CA HIS A 362 59.39 55.48 9.62
C HIS A 362 59.64 54.55 10.82
N LEU A 363 60.86 54.52 11.37
CA LEU A 363 61.18 53.69 12.54
C LEU A 363 60.57 54.28 13.82
N ALA A 364 60.10 53.42 14.72
CA ALA A 364 59.47 53.86 15.96
C ALA A 364 60.41 54.71 16.84
N ALA A 365 60.04 55.98 17.00
CA ALA A 365 60.79 56.97 17.75
C ALA A 365 60.87 56.67 19.27
N PRO A 366 61.88 57.21 19.98
CA PRO A 366 63.08 57.86 19.42
C PRO A 366 64.05 56.84 18.84
N VAL A 367 64.50 57.02 17.59
CA VAL A 367 65.50 56.14 16.95
C VAL A 367 66.91 56.49 17.42
N ARG A 368 67.18 57.79 17.58
CA ARG A 368 68.41 58.34 18.15
C ARG A 368 68.09 59.20 19.35
N LEU A 369 68.95 59.17 20.37
CA LEU A 369 68.81 59.98 21.57
C LEU A 369 70.18 60.38 22.08
N ILE A 370 70.33 61.63 22.53
CA ILE A 370 71.48 62.10 23.29
C ILE A 370 70.99 62.36 24.71
N ASP A 371 71.62 61.77 25.72
CA ASP A 371 71.27 62.05 27.11
C ASP A 371 71.89 63.36 27.63
N PRO A 372 71.50 63.85 28.83
CA PRO A 372 72.08 65.06 29.40
C PRO A 372 73.59 65.00 29.66
N ASN A 373 74.18 63.80 29.71
CA ASN A 373 75.61 63.59 29.87
C ASN A 373 76.35 63.52 28.52
N GLN A 374 75.68 63.87 27.42
CA GLN A 374 76.18 63.81 26.04
C GLN A 374 76.50 62.38 25.54
N ASN A 375 75.89 61.36 26.13
CA ASN A 375 76.00 60.00 25.59
C ASN A 375 75.02 59.80 24.43
N ASN A 376 75.52 59.23 23.33
CA ASN A 376 74.72 58.91 22.15
C ASN A 376 74.10 57.52 22.27
N TYR A 377 72.84 57.41 21.84
CA TYR A 377 72.12 56.15 21.83
C TYR A 377 71.36 55.95 20.53
N VAL A 378 71.34 54.70 20.08
CA VAL A 378 70.44 54.24 19.03
C VAL A 378 69.47 53.22 19.62
N TYR A 379 68.19 53.35 19.28
CA TYR A 379 67.14 52.42 19.69
C TYR A 379 66.66 51.64 18.49
N GLN A 380 66.67 50.32 18.64
CA GLN A 380 65.91 49.43 17.77
C GLN A 380 64.69 48.94 18.52
N ARG A 381 63.51 49.07 17.90
CA ARG A 381 62.24 48.59 18.44
C ARG A 381 61.72 47.48 17.56
N PHE A 382 61.12 46.47 18.18
CA PHE A 382 60.68 45.27 17.50
C PHE A 382 59.22 44.96 17.77
N CYS A 383 58.58 44.43 16.75
CA CYS A 383 57.32 43.72 16.83
C CYS A 383 57.65 42.23 16.74
N VAL A 384 57.35 41.49 17.80
CA VAL A 384 57.73 40.08 17.92
C VAL A 384 56.49 39.20 17.91
N LYS A 385 56.43 38.30 16.94
CA LYS A 385 55.42 37.27 16.83
C LYS A 385 55.92 36.01 17.52
N THR A 386 55.31 35.67 18.65
CA THR A 386 55.70 34.52 19.49
C THR A 386 54.83 33.29 19.28
N ASP A 387 53.70 33.42 18.58
CA ASP A 387 52.75 32.33 18.37
C ASP A 387 53.16 31.43 17.20
N SER A 388 53.60 30.21 17.53
CA SER A 388 54.02 29.21 16.55
C SER A 388 52.84 28.56 15.80
N VAL A 389 51.62 28.63 16.34
CA VAL A 389 50.39 27.97 15.81
C VAL A 389 49.50 28.94 15.02
N SER A 390 50.04 30.06 14.53
CA SER A 390 49.23 31.04 13.79
C SER A 390 48.68 30.44 12.48
N PRO A 391 47.40 30.69 12.11
CA PRO A 391 46.74 30.11 10.93
C PRO A 391 47.20 30.68 9.57
N GLY A 392 48.23 31.53 9.55
CA GLY A 392 48.70 32.20 8.33
C GLY A 392 49.41 31.29 7.31
N PRO A 393 49.60 31.77 6.08
CA PRO A 393 50.30 31.05 5.02
C PRO A 393 51.77 30.76 5.37
N THR A 394 52.45 29.94 4.56
CA THR A 394 53.92 29.95 4.57
C THR A 394 54.40 31.29 4.04
N TRP A 395 55.56 31.77 4.51
CA TRP A 395 56.20 32.91 3.89
C TRP A 395 56.38 32.68 2.38
N PRO A 396 56.15 33.70 1.53
CA PRO A 396 56.35 33.62 0.09
C PRO A 396 57.83 33.52 -0.28
N THR A 397 58.13 32.92 -1.42
CA THR A 397 59.48 32.90 -2.03
C THR A 397 59.93 34.32 -2.35
N GLY A 398 61.21 34.62 -2.17
CA GLY A 398 61.74 35.97 -2.41
C GLY A 398 63.13 36.19 -1.82
N THR A 399 63.56 37.44 -1.84
CA THR A 399 64.86 37.87 -1.30
C THR A 399 64.70 38.97 -0.26
N TYR A 400 64.64 38.57 1.02
CA TYR A 400 64.44 39.47 2.16
C TYR A 400 64.81 38.75 3.48
N CYS A 401 65.00 39.51 4.56
CA CYS A 401 65.21 38.94 5.89
C CYS A 401 64.23 39.47 6.94
N ILE A 402 64.10 38.69 8.01
CA ILE A 402 63.39 39.00 9.25
C ILE A 402 64.29 38.68 10.45
N SER A 403 64.07 39.30 11.59
CA SER A 403 64.81 38.94 12.79
C SER A 403 64.28 37.62 13.36
N LYS A 404 65.18 36.73 13.74
CA LYS A 404 64.83 35.38 14.22
C LYS A 404 64.13 35.46 15.58
N ARG A 405 63.15 34.58 15.80
CA ARG A 405 62.58 34.29 17.12
C ARG A 405 62.24 32.81 17.16
N GLY A 406 62.86 32.01 18.02
CA GLY A 406 62.61 30.57 18.05
C GLY A 406 63.23 29.86 16.84
N GLN A 407 62.46 29.08 16.08
CA GLN A 407 62.96 28.44 14.85
C GLN A 407 62.73 29.35 13.64
N CYS A 408 63.69 29.41 12.71
CA CYS A 408 63.46 30.14 11.46
C CYS A 408 62.26 29.51 10.72
N PRO A 409 61.36 30.34 10.14
CA PRO A 409 60.28 29.81 9.32
C PRO A 409 60.81 28.95 8.17
N ALA A 410 59.98 28.05 7.65
CA ALA A 410 60.37 27.14 6.58
C ALA A 410 61.04 27.88 5.41
N PHE A 411 62.13 27.28 4.89
CA PHE A 411 62.97 27.78 3.80
C PHE A 411 63.85 29.00 4.09
N PHE A 412 63.72 29.63 5.26
CA PHE A 412 64.70 30.62 5.68
C PHE A 412 66.00 29.96 6.14
N LYS A 413 67.11 30.63 5.86
CA LYS A 413 68.45 30.27 6.34
C LYS A 413 68.87 31.26 7.41
N GLU A 414 69.56 30.76 8.43
CA GLU A 414 70.01 31.55 9.57
C GLU A 414 71.32 32.30 9.28
N GLY A 415 71.47 33.46 9.88
CA GLY A 415 72.72 34.19 10.00
C GLY A 415 72.65 35.21 11.13
N SER A 416 73.76 35.89 11.40
CA SER A 416 73.83 36.86 12.49
C SER A 416 74.68 38.06 12.12
N ILE A 417 74.37 39.20 12.72
CA ILE A 417 75.20 40.38 12.71
C ILE A 417 75.53 40.71 14.16
N LYS A 418 76.82 40.82 14.44
CA LYS A 418 77.39 41.22 15.72
C LYS A 418 78.07 42.57 15.54
N TRP A 419 77.89 43.44 16.51
CA TRP A 419 78.69 44.64 16.68
C TRP A 419 79.02 44.89 18.13
N ASP A 420 80.15 45.57 18.33
CA ASP A 420 80.54 46.03 19.66
C ASP A 420 79.84 47.35 20.02
N GLU A 421 79.79 47.63 21.32
CA GLU A 421 79.21 48.83 21.89
C GLU A 421 80.30 49.63 22.61
N HIS A 422 80.10 50.94 22.75
CA HIS A 422 81.10 51.80 23.39
C HIS A 422 81.31 51.34 24.85
N THR A 423 82.58 51.05 25.20
CA THR A 423 82.96 50.26 26.38
C THR A 423 82.89 51.00 27.72
N SER A 424 82.48 52.27 27.76
CA SER A 424 82.42 53.05 28.99
C SER A 424 81.06 52.90 29.71
N GLY A 425 80.99 51.96 30.65
CA GLY A 425 79.99 52.00 31.74
C GLY A 425 78.67 51.27 31.53
N GLY A 426 78.49 50.55 30.42
CA GLY A 426 77.37 49.62 30.24
C GLY A 426 75.98 50.26 30.27
N LEU A 427 75.85 51.37 29.54
CA LEU A 427 74.63 52.17 29.47
C LEU A 427 73.59 51.63 28.46
N SER A 428 73.90 50.50 27.82
CA SER A 428 72.99 49.78 26.94
C SER A 428 71.97 48.98 27.73
N ALA A 429 70.71 49.01 27.27
CA ALA A 429 69.59 48.37 27.97
C ALA A 429 68.68 47.66 26.97
N SER A 430 67.86 46.73 27.46
CA SER A 430 66.82 46.11 26.65
C SER A 430 65.60 45.80 27.51
N HIS A 431 64.43 45.75 26.88
CA HIS A 431 63.16 45.48 27.58
C HIS A 431 62.16 44.82 26.63
N GLY A 432 61.21 44.09 27.22
CA GLY A 432 60.15 43.39 26.48
C GLY A 432 60.66 42.14 25.76
N VAL A 433 59.94 41.74 24.71
CA VAL A 433 60.28 40.56 23.91
C VAL A 433 61.18 40.98 22.75
N LEU A 434 62.34 40.34 22.62
CA LEU A 434 63.33 40.64 21.60
C LEU A 434 63.49 39.49 20.60
N PRO A 435 64.00 39.77 19.39
CA PRO A 435 64.53 38.73 18.53
C PRO A 435 65.65 37.94 19.23
N ASP A 436 65.89 36.74 18.76
CA ASP A 436 66.98 35.89 19.22
C ASP A 436 68.32 36.59 18.95
N GLY A 437 69.19 36.56 19.96
CA GLY A 437 70.42 37.33 19.95
C GLY A 437 71.14 37.29 21.29
N GLN A 438 72.28 37.96 21.35
CA GLN A 438 73.02 38.19 22.58
C GLN A 438 73.07 39.70 22.83
N TYR A 439 72.41 40.14 23.90
CA TYR A 439 72.31 41.55 24.27
C TYR A 439 73.10 41.79 25.55
N SER A 440 74.40 42.03 25.40
CA SER A 440 75.29 42.31 26.54
C SER A 440 75.51 43.82 26.71
N MET A 441 76.25 44.23 27.73
CA MET A 441 76.61 45.65 27.93
C MET A 441 77.70 46.15 26.97
N SER A 442 78.35 45.27 26.21
CA SER A 442 79.52 45.61 25.38
C SER A 442 79.44 45.09 23.94
N ASN A 443 78.45 44.25 23.64
CA ASN A 443 78.23 43.69 22.32
C ASN A 443 76.74 43.41 22.13
N THR A 444 76.24 43.68 20.93
CA THR A 444 74.94 43.22 20.46
C THR A 444 75.14 42.25 19.30
N THR A 445 74.56 41.05 19.41
CA THR A 445 74.39 40.13 18.30
C THR A 445 72.90 39.95 18.06
N ILE A 446 72.43 40.17 16.83
CA ILE A 446 71.06 39.84 16.41
C ILE A 446 71.13 38.70 15.39
N VAL A 447 70.27 37.71 15.58
CA VAL A 447 70.13 36.59 14.65
C VAL A 447 68.97 36.87 13.70
N TYR A 448 69.16 36.51 12.43
CA TYR A 448 68.23 36.74 11.34
C TYR A 448 67.90 35.44 10.64
N CYS A 449 66.74 35.45 10.02
CA CYS A 449 66.30 34.45 9.06
C CYS A 449 66.20 35.17 7.72
N CYS A 450 66.91 34.72 6.69
CA CYS A 450 66.83 35.27 5.34
C CYS A 450 66.35 34.25 4.31
N ARG A 451 65.66 34.72 3.27
CA ARG A 451 65.39 33.98 2.03
C ARG A 451 66.17 34.60 0.88
N ASP A 452 66.53 33.74 -0.05
CA ASP A 452 67.26 34.04 -1.29
C ASP A 452 66.79 33.13 -2.44
N ASP A 453 65.52 32.73 -2.41
CA ASP A 453 64.95 31.67 -3.27
C ASP A 453 63.87 32.18 -4.23
N GLY A 454 63.81 33.49 -4.46
CA GLY A 454 62.96 34.14 -5.45
C GLY A 454 63.47 35.55 -5.77
N PRO A 455 63.16 36.09 -6.95
CA PRO A 455 63.67 37.39 -7.36
C PRO A 455 62.93 38.53 -6.62
N ALA A 456 63.64 39.61 -6.31
CA ALA A 456 63.09 40.70 -5.50
C ALA A 456 62.09 41.60 -6.26
N ASP A 457 62.09 41.58 -7.59
CA ASP A 457 61.18 42.33 -8.46
C ASP A 457 59.82 41.65 -8.65
N GLU A 458 59.71 40.34 -8.34
CA GLU A 458 58.44 39.63 -8.36
C GLU A 458 57.63 39.92 -7.08
N PRO A 459 56.44 40.56 -7.16
CA PRO A 459 55.69 40.96 -5.97
C PRO A 459 55.24 39.78 -5.13
N ILE A 460 55.54 39.83 -3.82
CA ILE A 460 55.05 38.87 -2.84
C ILE A 460 53.78 39.37 -2.17
N TYR A 461 52.95 38.44 -1.70
CA TYR A 461 51.73 38.79 -0.99
C TYR A 461 51.93 38.72 0.53
N LEU A 462 51.84 39.87 1.20
CA LEU A 462 51.87 40.02 2.65
C LEU A 462 50.69 40.88 3.14
N PRO A 463 50.29 40.80 4.42
CA PRO A 463 49.22 41.64 4.94
C PRO A 463 49.56 43.14 4.81
N ARG A 464 48.71 43.86 4.08
CA ARG A 464 48.89 45.27 3.73
C ARG A 464 48.07 46.27 4.57
N ALA A 465 47.40 45.78 5.61
CA ALA A 465 46.50 46.61 6.44
C ALA A 465 47.24 47.67 7.27
N GLN A 466 48.53 47.45 7.54
CA GLN A 466 49.39 48.41 8.23
C GLN A 466 50.80 48.37 7.64
N PRO A 467 51.52 49.49 7.66
CA PRO A 467 52.91 49.52 7.24
C PRO A 467 53.80 48.59 8.05
N PHE A 468 54.87 48.08 7.43
CA PHE A 468 55.83 47.20 8.10
C PHE A 468 57.22 47.32 7.50
N TYR A 469 58.19 46.74 8.19
CA TYR A 469 59.57 46.62 7.70
C TYR A 469 59.94 45.17 7.41
N LEU A 470 60.69 44.99 6.34
CA LEU A 470 61.61 43.86 6.18
C LEU A 470 63.03 44.38 6.13
N TYR A 471 64.00 43.50 6.35
CA TYR A 471 65.40 43.83 6.11
C TYR A 471 65.75 43.56 4.66
N ARG A 472 66.49 44.49 4.04
CA ARG A 472 66.95 44.32 2.66
C ARG A 472 67.94 43.16 2.58
N HIS A 473 67.83 42.37 1.54
CA HIS A 473 68.77 41.28 1.25
C HIS A 473 69.00 41.23 -0.25
N GLY A 474 70.24 41.00 -0.68
CA GLY A 474 70.56 40.84 -2.10
C GLY A 474 70.56 42.15 -2.90
N GLY A 475 70.75 43.29 -2.22
CA GLY A 475 71.03 44.59 -2.86
C GLY A 475 69.82 45.42 -3.25
N GLN A 476 68.60 44.91 -3.12
CA GLN A 476 67.35 45.62 -3.44
C GLN A 476 66.21 45.16 -2.54
N CYS A 477 65.18 45.99 -2.39
CA CYS A 477 63.99 45.60 -1.64
C CYS A 477 63.05 44.68 -2.43
N GLN A 478 62.54 43.65 -1.76
CA GLN A 478 61.50 42.76 -2.25
C GLN A 478 60.22 43.54 -2.55
N GLN A 479 59.63 43.42 -3.74
CA GLN A 479 58.34 44.01 -4.06
C GLN A 479 57.22 43.30 -3.30
N VAL A 480 56.24 44.06 -2.80
CA VAL A 480 55.05 43.53 -2.11
C VAL A 480 53.81 44.03 -2.86
N ASP A 481 52.93 43.11 -3.24
CA ASP A 481 51.75 43.44 -4.05
C ASP A 481 50.85 44.49 -3.37
N GLY A 482 50.58 45.58 -4.09
CA GLY A 482 49.74 46.68 -3.63
C GLY A 482 50.32 47.49 -2.47
N MET A 483 51.65 47.50 -2.31
CA MET A 483 52.37 48.36 -1.36
C MET A 483 53.57 49.03 -2.04
N SER A 484 53.75 50.32 -1.76
CA SER A 484 54.98 51.03 -2.13
C SER A 484 56.11 50.71 -1.16
N VAL A 485 57.34 50.63 -1.66
CA VAL A 485 58.54 50.34 -0.86
C VAL A 485 59.52 51.50 -0.86
N SER A 486 60.02 51.86 0.32
CA SER A 486 61.09 52.86 0.52
C SER A 486 62.31 52.21 1.19
N GLU A 487 63.48 52.40 0.59
CA GLU A 487 64.74 51.94 1.20
C GLU A 487 65.18 52.89 2.32
N GLU A 488 65.39 52.35 3.51
CA GLU A 488 65.83 53.09 4.68
C GLU A 488 67.07 52.47 5.31
N THR A 489 67.81 53.25 6.09
CA THR A 489 69.01 52.79 6.76
C THR A 489 69.03 53.20 8.21
N ILE A 490 69.63 52.36 9.05
CA ILE A 490 70.02 52.70 10.42
C ILE A 490 71.51 52.44 10.58
N ARG A 491 72.22 53.47 11.04
CA ARG A 491 73.67 53.46 11.25
C ARG A 491 73.99 53.59 12.73
N PHE A 492 74.85 52.69 13.20
CA PHE A 492 75.46 52.70 14.53
C PHE A 492 76.93 53.11 14.39
N ASP A 493 77.37 54.13 15.11
CA ASP A 493 78.79 54.46 15.25
C ASP A 493 79.41 53.51 16.30
N THR A 494 79.99 52.41 15.80
CA THR A 494 80.57 51.30 16.61
C THR A 494 82.00 51.63 17.05
N GLN A 495 82.57 50.84 17.96
CA GLN A 495 83.88 51.16 18.54
C GLN A 495 84.98 51.02 17.47
N LYS A 496 85.86 52.03 17.39
CA LYS A 496 86.91 52.10 16.34
C LYS A 496 88.18 51.31 16.70
N ILE A 497 88.34 50.91 17.96
CA ILE A 497 89.54 50.21 18.47
C ILE A 497 89.17 48.76 18.81
N ASN A 498 89.84 47.78 18.16
CA ASN A 498 89.54 46.34 18.25
C ASN A 498 88.11 45.97 17.83
N ASN A 499 87.66 46.51 16.68
CA ASN A 499 86.28 46.36 16.22
C ASN A 499 85.88 44.87 16.07
N GLY A 500 84.93 44.45 16.91
CA GLY A 500 84.37 43.10 16.92
C GLY A 500 83.20 42.88 15.96
N ASP A 501 82.91 43.86 15.09
CA ASP A 501 81.88 43.80 14.08
C ASP A 501 82.06 42.60 13.15
N ALA A 502 81.04 41.75 13.06
CA ALA A 502 81.06 40.57 12.23
C ALA A 502 79.67 40.24 11.71
N ALA A 503 79.60 39.75 10.48
CA ALA A 503 78.39 39.16 9.92
C ALA A 503 78.69 37.72 9.48
N THR A 504 77.81 36.79 9.83
CA THR A 504 77.99 35.35 9.56
C THR A 504 76.69 34.72 9.06
N GLY A 505 76.80 33.67 8.24
CA GLY A 505 75.62 32.99 7.69
C GLY A 505 74.80 33.88 6.74
N LYS A 506 73.48 33.68 6.71
CA LYS A 506 72.56 34.46 5.87
C LYS A 506 71.95 35.61 6.67
N HIS A 507 72.35 36.83 6.34
CA HIS A 507 72.01 38.05 7.07
C HIS A 507 71.54 39.17 6.12
N PRO A 508 70.87 40.21 6.64
CA PRO A 508 70.56 41.43 5.89
C PRO A 508 71.77 42.06 5.23
N ASP A 509 71.54 42.87 4.19
CA ASP A 509 72.56 43.77 3.67
C ASP A 509 73.08 44.66 4.79
N VAL A 510 74.40 44.67 4.97
CA VAL A 510 75.07 45.38 6.05
C VAL A 510 76.44 45.90 5.62
N LEU A 511 76.79 47.11 6.06
CA LEU A 511 78.17 47.61 6.04
C LEU A 511 78.75 47.50 7.45
N LEU A 512 79.89 46.84 7.63
CA LEU A 512 80.57 46.71 8.94
C LEU A 512 81.55 47.87 9.17
N ASN A 513 81.97 48.08 10.43
CA ASN A 513 82.78 49.23 10.86
C ASN A 513 82.00 50.55 10.78
N ASN A 514 81.20 50.80 11.81
CA ASN A 514 80.04 51.69 11.87
C ASN A 514 78.84 51.07 11.16
N VAL A 515 78.30 50.03 11.79
CA VAL A 515 77.27 49.15 11.23
C VAL A 515 76.14 49.94 10.58
N VAL A 516 75.90 49.72 9.28
CA VAL A 516 74.74 50.25 8.55
C VAL A 516 73.86 49.09 8.13
N ILE A 517 72.64 49.02 8.66
CA ILE A 517 71.65 48.02 8.29
C ILE A 517 70.65 48.65 7.32
N TYR A 518 70.37 47.95 6.22
CA TYR A 518 69.41 48.36 5.21
C TYR A 518 68.03 47.73 5.47
N LEU A 519 67.00 48.57 5.35
CA LEU A 519 65.61 48.26 5.65
C LEU A 519 64.74 48.60 4.44
N CYS A 520 63.64 47.88 4.32
CA CYS A 520 62.60 48.11 3.33
C CYS A 520 61.32 48.44 4.09
N TYR A 521 60.90 49.70 4.01
CA TYR A 521 59.63 50.15 4.58
C TYR A 521 58.52 49.99 3.54
N TYR A 522 57.46 49.29 3.91
CA TYR A 522 56.31 49.06 3.06
C TYR A 522 55.12 49.81 3.60
N GLU A 523 54.47 50.61 2.76
CA GLU A 523 53.20 51.26 3.06
C GLU A 523 52.23 51.11 1.91
N GLN A 524 50.93 51.22 2.21
CA GLN A 524 49.89 51.04 1.21
C GLN A 524 49.97 52.14 0.14
N GLU A 525 49.85 51.73 -1.13
CA GLU A 525 49.75 52.66 -2.28
C GLU A 525 48.53 53.58 -2.23
#